data_AF-A0A0A0CYS5-F1
#
_entry.id   AF-A0A0A0CYS5-F1
#
_cell.length_a   1.000
_cell.length_b   1.000
_cell.length_c   1.000
_cell.angle_alpha   90.00
_cell.angle_beta   90.00
_cell.angle_gamma   90.00
#
_symmetry.space_group_name_H-M   'P 1'
#
loop_
_entity.id
_entity.type
_entity.pdbx_description
1 polymer ?
#
loop_
_entity_poly.entity_id
_entity_poly.type
_entity_poly.pdbx_seq_one_letter_code
_entity_poly.pdbx_strand_id
1 'polypeptide(L)'
;AGGDRADRPPDPSAYSAETIERGRQLAALGDCAVCHTGPDGVVNAGGHAMVTPFGTVISTNITPDPETGIGAWSYTAFERAMRQGISRDGHHLYPAFPYPHFTRIADADMQALYAYLMAQPAVRSTPPKTALPFPLNLRPLMAGWNALFLRQGELRPEPAQSAEWNRGRYLVEGLGHCSACHSPRNAAGR
;
A
#
# COMPACT_ATOMS: atom_id res chain seq x y z
N ALA A 1 -3.94 29.62 4.46
CA ALA A 1 -3.94 29.64 2.98
C ALA A 1 -2.52 29.34 2.53
N GLY A 2 -2.30 28.14 1.99
CA GLY A 2 -0.97 27.59 1.72
C GLY A 2 -1.06 26.09 1.52
N GLY A 3 -1.89 25.64 0.57
CA GLY A 3 -1.86 24.27 0.09
C GLY A 3 -0.74 24.18 -0.93
N ASP A 4 0.36 23.56 -0.54
CA ASP A 4 1.54 23.43 -1.39
C ASP A 4 1.19 22.69 -2.69
N ARG A 5 1.78 23.15 -3.80
CA ARG A 5 1.69 22.48 -5.12
C ARG A 5 2.14 21.01 -5.08
N ALA A 6 2.78 20.57 -3.99
CA ALA A 6 3.25 19.21 -3.75
C ALA A 6 2.13 18.18 -3.49
N ASP A 7 0.91 18.62 -3.13
CA ASP A 7 -0.20 17.72 -2.76
C ASP A 7 -1.15 17.38 -3.92
N ARG A 8 -0.86 17.85 -5.14
CA ARG A 8 -1.70 17.58 -6.32
C ARG A 8 -1.27 16.29 -7.03
N PRO A 9 -2.20 15.43 -7.47
CA PRO A 9 -1.88 14.31 -8.35
C PRO A 9 -1.23 14.82 -9.66
N PRO A 10 -0.23 14.13 -10.20
CA PRO A 10 0.28 14.38 -11.55
C PRO A 10 -0.75 13.94 -12.60
N ASP A 11 -0.66 14.52 -13.80
CA ASP A 11 -1.51 14.15 -14.93
C ASP A 11 -1.23 12.68 -15.33
N PRO A 12 -2.23 11.77 -15.32
CA PRO A 12 -2.03 10.38 -15.72
C PRO A 12 -1.48 10.21 -17.14
N SER A 13 -1.73 11.18 -18.04
CA SER A 13 -1.19 11.17 -19.42
C SER A 13 0.32 11.44 -19.49
N ALA A 14 0.95 11.85 -18.39
CA ALA A 14 2.39 12.04 -18.30
C ALA A 14 3.19 10.72 -18.18
N TYR A 15 2.52 9.60 -17.92
CA TYR A 15 3.17 8.29 -17.78
C TYR A 15 3.26 7.54 -19.10
N SER A 16 4.42 6.94 -19.38
CA SER A 16 4.58 6.09 -20.55
C SER A 16 3.78 4.79 -20.40
N ALA A 17 3.42 4.17 -21.53
CA ALA A 17 2.76 2.86 -21.53
C ALA A 17 3.61 1.78 -20.83
N GLU A 18 4.94 1.88 -20.93
CA GLU A 18 5.87 0.97 -20.25
C GLU A 18 5.81 1.14 -18.72
N THR A 19 5.77 2.38 -18.22
CA THR A 19 5.60 2.65 -16.79
C THR A 19 4.26 2.11 -16.27
N ILE A 20 3.18 2.28 -17.03
CA ILE A 20 1.86 1.76 -16.67
C ILE A 20 1.86 0.23 -16.65
N GLU A 21 2.47 -0.43 -17.64
CA GLU A 21 2.56 -1.90 -17.67
C GLU A 21 3.43 -2.44 -16.52
N ARG A 22 4.54 -1.77 -16.20
CA ARG A 22 5.35 -2.10 -15.02
C ARG A 22 4.50 -2.00 -13.74
N GLY A 23 3.74 -0.91 -13.60
CA GLY A 23 2.82 -0.72 -12.49
C GLY A 23 1.74 -1.79 -12.39
N ARG A 24 1.19 -2.24 -13.53
CA ARG A 24 0.22 -3.34 -13.59
C ARG A 24 0.80 -4.64 -13.03
N GLN A 25 2.04 -4.97 -13.41
CA GLN A 25 2.73 -6.16 -12.91
C GLN A 25 3.01 -6.07 -11.41
N LEU A 26 3.38 -4.90 -10.91
CA LEU A 26 3.61 -4.64 -9.50
C LEU A 26 2.30 -4.72 -8.69
N ALA A 27 1.20 -4.18 -9.22
CA ALA A 27 -0.12 -4.25 -8.60
C ALA A 27 -0.63 -5.70 -8.52
N ALA A 28 -0.33 -6.52 -9.54
CA ALA A 28 -0.61 -7.94 -9.51
C ALA A 28 0.27 -8.68 -8.50
N LEU A 29 1.56 -8.37 -8.43
CA LEU A 29 2.49 -8.95 -7.45
C LEU A 29 2.09 -8.62 -6.01
N GLY A 30 1.63 -7.40 -5.75
CA GLY A 30 1.16 -6.95 -4.44
C GLY A 30 -0.29 -7.29 -4.13
N ASP A 31 -0.93 -8.16 -4.93
CA ASP A 31 -2.30 -8.63 -4.75
C ASP A 31 -3.32 -7.49 -4.51
N CYS A 32 -3.11 -6.32 -5.14
CA CYS A 32 -3.91 -5.13 -4.85
C CYS A 32 -5.40 -5.38 -5.13
N ALA A 33 -5.72 -5.98 -6.27
CA ALA A 33 -7.09 -6.30 -6.65
C ALA A 33 -7.73 -7.38 -5.77
N VAL A 34 -6.93 -8.27 -5.16
CA VAL A 34 -7.46 -9.30 -4.24
C VAL A 34 -7.98 -8.64 -2.97
N CYS A 35 -7.20 -7.70 -2.42
CA CYS A 35 -7.56 -7.00 -1.19
C CYS A 35 -8.54 -5.86 -1.42
N HIS A 36 -8.49 -5.16 -2.55
CA HIS A 36 -9.29 -3.96 -2.81
C HIS A 36 -10.51 -4.19 -3.70
N THR A 37 -10.92 -5.43 -3.94
CA THR A 37 -12.18 -5.74 -4.63
C THR A 37 -13.18 -6.30 -3.64
N GLY A 38 -14.29 -5.59 -3.46
CA GLY A 38 -15.36 -5.97 -2.54
C GLY A 38 -16.32 -7.01 -3.15
N PRO A 39 -17.38 -7.37 -2.39
CA PRO A 39 -18.42 -8.28 -2.86
C PRO A 39 -19.19 -7.81 -4.10
N ASP A 40 -19.14 -6.52 -4.42
CA ASP A 40 -19.70 -5.94 -5.64
C ASP A 40 -18.90 -6.28 -6.91
N GLY A 41 -17.70 -6.84 -6.74
CA GLY A 41 -16.83 -7.27 -7.82
C GLY A 41 -16.15 -6.12 -8.57
N VAL A 42 -16.32 -4.88 -8.14
CA VAL A 42 -15.73 -3.73 -8.82
C VAL A 42 -14.26 -3.63 -8.42
N VAL A 43 -13.39 -3.90 -9.38
CA VAL A 43 -11.95 -3.99 -9.16
C VAL A 43 -11.44 -2.72 -8.47
N ASN A 44 -10.71 -2.90 -7.37
CA ASN A 44 -10.06 -1.82 -6.61
C ASN A 44 -11.00 -0.80 -5.93
N ALA A 45 -12.33 -1.00 -5.97
CA ALA A 45 -13.31 -0.10 -5.36
C ALA A 45 -13.46 -0.25 -3.83
N GLY A 46 -12.69 -1.14 -3.21
CA GLY A 46 -12.67 -1.42 -1.78
C GLY A 46 -13.84 -2.29 -1.31
N GLY A 47 -14.00 -2.42 0.01
CA GLY A 47 -15.12 -3.13 0.62
C GLY A 47 -14.87 -4.61 0.90
N HIS A 48 -13.68 -5.13 0.59
CA HIS A 48 -13.30 -6.47 1.01
C HIS A 48 -13.14 -6.53 2.54
N ALA A 49 -13.77 -7.50 3.17
CA ALA A 49 -13.75 -7.68 4.62
C ALA A 49 -12.76 -8.76 5.05
N MET A 50 -11.69 -8.35 5.74
CA MET A 50 -10.69 -9.24 6.31
C MET A 50 -10.98 -9.47 7.79
N VAL A 51 -11.42 -10.69 8.13
CA VAL A 51 -11.66 -11.08 9.52
C VAL A 51 -10.31 -11.40 10.17
N THR A 52 -9.99 -10.69 11.25
CA THR A 52 -8.78 -10.94 12.05
C THR A 52 -9.15 -11.26 13.50
N PRO A 53 -8.25 -11.84 14.30
CA PRO A 53 -8.48 -12.01 15.74
C PRO A 53 -8.73 -10.70 16.50
N PHE A 54 -8.40 -9.56 15.88
CA PHE A 54 -8.51 -8.22 16.45
C PHE A 54 -9.77 -7.47 15.99
N GLY A 55 -10.59 -8.09 15.14
CA GLY A 55 -11.76 -7.48 14.49
C GLY A 55 -11.67 -7.50 12.97
N THR A 56 -12.70 -6.98 12.31
CA THR A 56 -12.78 -6.97 10.84
C THR A 56 -12.18 -5.68 10.29
N VAL A 57 -11.19 -5.82 9.39
CA VAL A 57 -10.62 -4.71 8.62
C VAL A 57 -11.25 -4.69 7.24
N ILE A 58 -11.71 -3.51 6.82
CA ILE A 58 -12.33 -3.29 5.50
C ILE A 58 -11.35 -2.52 4.61
N SER A 59 -11.14 -3.01 3.39
CA SER A 59 -10.29 -2.34 2.40
C SER A 59 -10.95 -1.07 1.83
N THR A 60 -10.11 -0.09 1.47
CA THR A 60 -10.54 1.20 0.94
C THR A 60 -10.65 1.18 -0.58
N ASN A 61 -11.35 2.15 -1.16
CA ASN A 61 -11.30 2.40 -2.59
C ASN A 61 -9.93 2.98 -2.97
N ILE A 62 -9.22 2.34 -3.91
CA ILE A 62 -7.92 2.79 -4.43
C ILE A 62 -7.97 3.16 -5.92
N THR A 63 -9.18 3.30 -6.49
CA THR A 63 -9.35 3.87 -7.83
C THR A 63 -9.02 5.37 -7.84
N PRO A 64 -8.78 6.00 -8.99
CA PRO A 64 -8.46 7.42 -9.06
C PRO A 64 -9.70 8.33 -8.95
N ASP A 65 -10.78 7.85 -8.33
CA ASP A 65 -11.89 8.74 -7.96
C ASP A 65 -11.39 9.82 -6.98
N PRO A 66 -11.62 11.12 -7.27
CA PRO A 66 -11.06 12.21 -6.48
C PRO A 66 -11.75 12.42 -5.13
N GLU A 67 -12.98 11.94 -4.96
CA GLU A 67 -13.77 12.15 -3.73
C GLU A 67 -13.66 10.97 -2.77
N THR A 68 -13.70 9.75 -3.30
CA THR A 68 -13.83 8.53 -2.50
C THR A 68 -12.68 7.55 -2.69
N GLY A 69 -11.82 7.76 -3.69
CA GLY A 69 -10.61 6.98 -3.96
C GLY A 69 -9.30 7.75 -3.67
N ILE A 70 -8.26 7.42 -4.42
CA ILE A 70 -6.94 8.07 -4.32
C ILE A 70 -6.73 9.18 -5.35
N GLY A 71 -7.76 9.56 -6.12
CA GLY A 71 -7.65 10.52 -7.21
C GLY A 71 -7.09 11.90 -6.80
N ALA A 72 -7.28 12.30 -5.55
CA ALA A 72 -6.76 13.56 -5.00
C ALA A 72 -5.43 13.40 -4.22
N TRP A 73 -4.80 12.23 -4.28
CA TRP A 73 -3.53 11.98 -3.58
C TRP A 73 -2.37 12.33 -4.49
N SER A 74 -1.46 13.19 -4.06
CA SER A 74 -0.12 13.30 -4.66
C SER A 74 0.66 11.98 -4.56
N TYR A 75 1.68 11.83 -5.40
CA TYR A 75 2.65 10.73 -5.27
C TYR A 75 3.28 10.65 -3.86
N THR A 76 3.68 11.78 -3.27
CA THR A 76 4.29 11.80 -1.92
C THR A 76 3.34 11.30 -0.84
N ALA A 77 2.06 11.66 -0.90
CA ALA A 77 1.03 11.12 -0.01
C ALA A 77 0.82 9.61 -0.20
N PHE A 78 0.80 9.12 -1.44
CA PHE A 78 0.73 7.70 -1.76
C PHE A 78 1.94 6.94 -1.23
N GLU A 79 3.15 7.42 -1.54
CA GLU A 79 4.40 6.86 -1.06
C GLU A 79 4.44 6.81 0.47
N ARG A 80 4.04 7.89 1.14
CA ARG A 80 3.97 7.93 2.60
C ARG A 80 3.02 6.86 3.17
N ALA A 81 1.88 6.63 2.54
CA ALA A 81 0.99 5.54 2.93
C ALA A 81 1.66 4.17 2.74
N MET A 82 2.27 3.95 1.58
CA MET A 82 2.91 2.68 1.22
C MET A 82 4.18 2.38 2.03
N ARG A 83 4.96 3.39 2.42
CA ARG A 83 6.24 3.22 3.11
C ARG A 83 6.14 3.39 4.63
N GLN A 84 5.21 4.21 5.10
CA GLN A 84 5.13 4.65 6.50
C GLN A 84 3.81 4.28 7.18
N GLY A 85 2.82 3.79 6.42
CA GLY A 85 1.50 3.50 6.96
C GLY A 85 0.79 4.76 7.45
N ILE A 86 0.96 5.89 6.76
CA ILE A 86 0.31 7.17 7.10
C ILE A 86 -0.49 7.65 5.88
N SER A 87 -1.80 7.73 6.05
CA SER A 87 -2.76 8.17 5.03
C SER A 87 -2.52 9.62 4.59
N ARG A 88 -3.15 10.07 3.50
CA ARG A 88 -3.08 11.45 3.01
C ARG A 88 -3.46 12.49 4.07
N ASP A 89 -4.53 12.23 4.82
CA ASP A 89 -5.03 13.04 5.95
C ASP A 89 -4.23 12.87 7.26
N GLY A 90 -3.14 12.07 7.24
CA GLY A 90 -2.19 11.97 8.34
C GLY A 90 -2.52 10.93 9.40
N HIS A 91 -3.64 10.22 9.32
CA HIS A 91 -3.93 9.13 10.26
C HIS A 91 -3.10 7.88 9.94
N HIS A 92 -2.76 7.11 10.99
CA HIS A 92 -2.03 5.86 10.84
C HIS A 92 -2.90 4.71 10.32
N LEU A 93 -2.37 3.96 9.36
CA LEU A 93 -2.98 2.78 8.78
C LEU A 93 -2.71 1.55 9.66
N TYR A 94 -3.65 0.60 9.67
CA TYR A 94 -3.42 -0.67 10.35
C TYR A 94 -2.48 -1.54 9.51
N PRO A 95 -1.59 -2.34 10.13
CA PRO A 95 -0.61 -3.16 9.42
C PRO A 95 -1.22 -4.32 8.61
N ALA A 96 -2.55 -4.51 8.68
CA ALA A 96 -3.27 -5.31 7.68
C ALA A 96 -3.04 -4.78 6.25
N PHE A 97 -2.79 -3.48 6.11
CA PHE A 97 -2.14 -2.93 4.93
C PHE A 97 -0.62 -3.18 5.04
N PRO A 98 0.00 -3.98 4.17
CA PRO A 98 1.36 -4.50 4.37
C PRO A 98 2.47 -3.49 4.04
N TYR A 99 2.32 -2.23 4.46
CA TYR A 99 3.34 -1.18 4.35
C TYR A 99 4.73 -1.53 4.95
N PRO A 100 4.86 -2.39 5.99
CA PRO A 100 6.18 -2.83 6.45
C PRO A 100 6.99 -3.61 5.41
N HIS A 101 6.31 -4.22 4.44
CA HIS A 101 6.93 -4.89 3.29
C HIS A 101 7.07 -3.93 2.11
N PHE A 102 6.05 -3.12 1.83
CA PHE A 102 6.07 -2.21 0.70
C PHE A 102 7.13 -1.12 0.82
N THR A 103 7.56 -0.78 2.03
CA THR A 103 8.73 0.10 2.25
C THR A 103 10.03 -0.40 1.60
N ARG A 104 10.12 -1.70 1.26
CA ARG A 104 11.29 -2.33 0.65
C ARG A 104 11.40 -2.16 -0.86
N ILE A 105 10.34 -1.71 -1.53
CA ILE A 105 10.37 -1.60 -2.99
C ILE A 105 11.10 -0.34 -3.46
N ALA A 106 11.67 -0.42 -4.66
CA ALA A 106 12.38 0.66 -5.31
C ALA A 106 11.43 1.82 -5.65
N ASP A 107 11.91 3.07 -5.56
CA ASP A 107 11.15 4.29 -5.87
C ASP A 107 10.56 4.26 -7.28
N ALA A 108 11.32 3.78 -8.27
CA ALA A 108 10.84 3.65 -9.65
C ALA A 108 9.63 2.70 -9.75
N ASP A 109 9.64 1.61 -8.97
CA ASP A 109 8.51 0.67 -8.91
C ASP A 109 7.33 1.27 -8.15
N MET A 110 7.58 2.04 -7.08
CA MET A 110 6.53 2.77 -6.35
C MET A 110 5.82 3.79 -7.26
N GLN A 111 6.59 4.55 -8.06
CA GLN A 111 6.05 5.49 -9.04
C GLN A 111 5.28 4.79 -10.15
N ALA A 112 5.78 3.67 -10.67
CA ALA A 112 5.08 2.88 -11.68
C ALA A 112 3.76 2.32 -11.13
N LEU A 113 3.75 1.81 -9.90
CA LEU A 113 2.53 1.34 -9.24
C LEU A 113 1.50 2.46 -9.08
N TYR A 114 1.93 3.64 -8.60
CA TYR A 114 1.07 4.80 -8.51
C TYR A 114 0.52 5.23 -9.88
N ALA A 115 1.38 5.32 -10.90
CA ALA A 115 0.99 5.66 -12.27
C ALA A 115 -0.09 4.71 -12.80
N TYR A 116 0.09 3.41 -12.62
CA TYR A 116 -0.90 2.42 -13.02
C TYR A 116 -2.24 2.62 -12.33
N LEU A 117 -2.27 2.79 -10.99
CA LEU A 117 -3.51 3.03 -10.26
C LEU A 117 -4.21 4.31 -10.71
N MET A 118 -3.45 5.38 -10.97
CA MET A 118 -3.98 6.66 -11.43
C MET A 118 -4.51 6.64 -12.87
N ALA A 119 -4.07 5.68 -13.69
CA ALA A 119 -4.54 5.49 -15.06
C ALA A 119 -5.82 4.62 -15.16
N GLN A 120 -6.31 4.06 -14.05
CA GLN A 120 -7.50 3.19 -14.06
C GLN A 120 -8.80 4.00 -14.16
N PRO A 121 -9.93 3.35 -14.52
CA PRO A 121 -11.24 3.98 -14.41
C PRO A 121 -11.52 4.43 -12.97
N ALA A 122 -11.96 5.68 -12.80
CA ALA A 122 -12.43 6.18 -11.52
C ALA A 122 -13.78 5.55 -11.17
N VAL A 123 -13.90 5.04 -9.94
CA VAL A 123 -15.15 4.48 -9.42
C VAL A 123 -15.49 5.17 -8.11
N ARG A 124 -16.65 5.81 -8.05
CA ARG A 124 -17.20 6.34 -6.82
C ARG A 124 -17.69 5.18 -5.95
N SER A 125 -16.96 4.91 -4.87
CA SER A 125 -17.32 3.90 -3.86
C SER A 125 -16.89 4.34 -2.47
N THR A 126 -17.79 4.21 -1.48
CA THR A 126 -17.53 4.53 -0.07
C THR A 126 -17.74 3.28 0.80
N PRO A 127 -16.79 2.33 0.80
CA PRO A 127 -16.92 1.12 1.59
C PRO A 127 -17.01 1.44 3.10
N PRO A 128 -17.62 0.56 3.91
CA PRO A 128 -17.69 0.74 5.36
C PRO A 128 -16.31 0.96 5.97
N LYS A 129 -16.21 1.83 6.97
CA LYS A 129 -14.95 2.07 7.69
C LYS A 129 -14.68 0.91 8.64
N THR A 130 -13.39 0.54 8.76
CA THR A 130 -12.93 -0.41 9.79
C THR A 130 -13.25 0.12 11.18
N ALA A 131 -13.95 -0.68 11.99
CA ALA A 131 -14.30 -0.39 13.37
C ALA A 131 -13.79 -1.51 14.30
N LEU A 132 -12.57 -1.35 14.81
CA LEU A 132 -11.99 -2.28 15.79
C LEU A 132 -12.50 -1.97 17.20
N PRO A 133 -12.52 -2.94 18.14
CA PRO A 133 -12.85 -2.68 19.53
C PRO A 133 -11.75 -1.87 20.24
N PHE A 134 -12.10 -1.24 21.36
CA PHE A 134 -11.11 -0.61 22.25
C PHE A 134 -10.14 -1.66 22.81
N PRO A 135 -8.83 -1.36 22.94
CA PRO A 135 -8.17 -0.08 22.61
C PRO A 135 -7.67 0.02 21.16
N LEU A 136 -7.89 -0.99 20.33
CA LEU A 136 -7.34 -1.08 18.97
C LEU A 136 -7.93 -0.06 17.99
N ASN A 137 -9.08 0.54 18.31
CA ASN A 137 -9.63 1.69 17.57
C ASN A 137 -8.79 2.98 17.68
N LEU A 138 -7.90 3.08 18.68
CA LEU A 138 -7.08 4.28 18.90
C LEU A 138 -5.91 4.31 17.91
N ARG A 139 -6.11 4.99 16.78
CA ARG A 139 -5.08 5.18 15.74
C ARG A 139 -3.69 5.63 16.24
N PRO A 140 -3.55 6.49 17.27
CA PRO A 140 -2.23 6.85 17.79
C PRO A 140 -1.40 5.68 18.31
N LEU A 141 -2.02 4.57 18.73
CA LEU A 141 -1.26 3.36 19.14
C LEU A 141 -0.43 2.79 17.98
N MET A 142 -0.85 3.02 16.73
CA MET A 142 -0.09 2.60 15.56
C MET A 142 1.21 3.41 15.38
N ALA A 143 1.32 4.61 15.93
CA ALA A 143 2.59 5.33 15.95
C ALA A 143 3.63 4.58 16.81
N GLY A 144 3.22 4.09 17.99
CA GLY A 144 4.06 3.27 18.85
C GLY A 144 4.40 1.91 18.21
N TRP A 145 3.42 1.28 17.56
CA TRP A 145 3.64 0.07 16.79
C TRP A 145 4.66 0.29 15.67
N ASN A 146 4.54 1.37 14.89
CA ASN A 146 5.49 1.74 13.85
C ASN A 146 6.91 1.94 14.41
N ALA A 147 7.06 2.64 15.53
CA ALA A 147 8.37 2.85 16.15
C ALA A 147 9.08 1.53 16.51
N LEU A 148 8.33 0.52 16.93
CA LEU A 148 8.88 -0.79 17.31
C LEU A 148 9.13 -1.70 16.09
N PHE A 149 8.20 -1.71 15.13
CA PHE A 149 8.11 -2.77 14.12
C PHE A 149 8.44 -2.32 12.69
N LEU A 150 8.16 -1.07 12.32
CA LEU A 150 8.45 -0.57 10.98
C LEU A 150 9.97 -0.41 10.80
N ARG A 151 10.50 -1.00 9.72
CA ARG A 151 11.89 -0.86 9.28
C ARG A 151 11.87 -0.26 7.89
N GLN A 152 12.03 1.06 7.83
CA GLN A 152 11.93 1.79 6.57
C GLN A 152 13.16 1.55 5.71
N GLY A 153 12.96 1.68 4.41
CA GLY A 153 14.04 1.76 3.43
C GLY A 153 14.03 0.60 2.44
N GLU A 154 14.40 0.94 1.22
CA GLU A 154 14.48 0.03 0.10
C GLU A 154 15.43 -1.13 0.35
N LEU A 155 15.10 -2.28 -0.23
CA LEU A 155 15.97 -3.43 -0.22
C LEU A 155 17.21 -3.16 -1.09
N ARG A 156 18.38 -3.13 -0.46
CA ARG A 156 19.64 -2.99 -1.20
C ARG A 156 20.14 -4.37 -1.64
N PRO A 157 20.60 -4.55 -2.89
CA PRO A 157 21.17 -5.80 -3.34
C PRO A 157 22.32 -6.26 -2.41
N GLU A 158 22.32 -7.54 -2.02
CA GLU A 158 23.48 -8.10 -1.33
C GLU A 158 24.58 -8.41 -2.33
N PRO A 159 25.79 -7.84 -2.16
CA PRO A 159 26.89 -8.04 -3.12
C PRO A 159 27.36 -9.50 -3.19
N ALA A 160 27.20 -10.26 -2.12
CA ALA A 160 27.61 -11.67 -2.05
C ALA A 160 26.63 -12.63 -2.73
N GLN A 161 25.50 -12.13 -3.24
CA GLN A 161 24.42 -12.94 -3.81
C GLN A 161 24.23 -12.63 -5.29
N SER A 162 23.68 -13.61 -6.04
CA SER A 162 23.41 -13.43 -7.47
C SER A 162 22.30 -12.42 -7.73
N ALA A 163 22.17 -11.96 -8.98
CA ALA A 163 21.09 -11.07 -9.38
C ALA A 163 19.72 -11.76 -9.23
N GLU A 164 19.62 -13.04 -9.56
CA GLU A 164 18.41 -13.85 -9.43
C GLU A 164 18.01 -14.01 -7.96
N TRP A 165 18.98 -14.24 -7.08
CA TRP A 165 18.72 -14.31 -5.64
C TRP A 165 18.20 -12.98 -5.10
N ASN A 166 18.85 -11.87 -5.46
CA ASN A 166 18.41 -10.54 -5.05
C ASN A 166 17.02 -10.19 -5.59
N ARG A 167 16.70 -10.59 -6.82
CA ARG A 167 15.36 -10.49 -7.39
C ARG A 167 14.35 -11.32 -6.59
N GLY A 168 14.68 -12.58 -6.27
CA GLY A 168 13.81 -13.43 -5.45
C GLY A 168 13.52 -12.81 -4.08
N ARG A 169 14.55 -12.31 -3.40
CA ARG A 169 14.42 -11.59 -2.13
C ARG A 169 13.51 -10.36 -2.28
N TYR A 170 13.66 -9.57 -3.34
CA TYR A 170 12.83 -8.41 -3.60
C TYR A 170 11.34 -8.76 -3.74
N LEU A 171 11.01 -9.86 -4.42
CA LEU A 171 9.62 -10.32 -4.57
C LEU A 171 9.06 -10.83 -3.23
N VAL A 172 9.86 -11.60 -2.49
CA VAL A 172 9.44 -12.25 -1.23
C VAL A 172 9.32 -11.29 -0.06
N GLU A 173 10.23 -10.33 0.07
CA GLU A 173 10.27 -9.37 1.18
C GLU A 173 9.57 -8.04 0.86
N GLY A 174 9.37 -7.73 -0.43
CA GLY A 174 8.71 -6.51 -0.93
C GLY A 174 7.22 -6.70 -1.21
N LEU A 175 6.74 -6.31 -2.40
CA LEU A 175 5.31 -6.30 -2.72
C LEU A 175 4.62 -7.66 -2.57
N GLY A 176 5.29 -8.78 -2.91
CA GLY A 176 4.68 -10.09 -2.74
C GLY A 176 4.49 -10.50 -1.28
N HIS A 177 5.15 -9.80 -0.34
CA HIS A 177 5.03 -9.94 1.12
C HIS A 177 4.97 -11.41 1.60
N CYS A 178 5.61 -12.33 0.88
CA CYS A 178 5.52 -13.76 1.15
C CYS A 178 6.20 -14.08 2.49
N SER A 179 7.28 -13.35 2.80
CA SER A 179 7.97 -13.45 4.07
C SER A 179 7.10 -13.05 5.25
N ALA A 180 6.00 -12.31 5.06
CA ALA A 180 5.09 -11.98 6.15
C ALA A 180 4.64 -13.22 6.90
N CYS A 181 4.41 -14.34 6.20
CA CYS A 181 3.96 -15.61 6.77
C CYS A 181 4.99 -16.74 6.67
N HIS A 182 5.92 -16.68 5.71
CA HIS A 182 6.90 -17.75 5.44
C HIS A 182 8.32 -17.46 5.97
N SER A 183 8.49 -16.53 6.93
CA SER A 183 9.73 -16.36 7.69
C SER A 183 9.61 -16.94 9.11
N PRO A 184 10.74 -17.36 9.73
CA PRO A 184 10.75 -17.72 11.15
C PRO A 184 10.28 -16.53 11.98
N ARG A 185 9.21 -16.71 12.77
CA ARG A 185 8.68 -15.65 13.64
C ARG A 185 9.30 -15.67 15.04
N ASN A 186 9.93 -14.58 15.46
CA ASN A 186 10.36 -14.36 16.84
C ASN A 186 9.17 -13.98 17.75
N ALA A 187 9.40 -13.85 19.05
CA ALA A 187 8.36 -13.52 20.04
C ALA A 187 7.64 -12.17 19.77
N ALA A 188 8.19 -11.33 18.90
CA ALA A 188 7.62 -10.07 18.43
C ALA A 188 6.84 -10.21 17.11
N GLY A 189 6.67 -11.43 16.59
CA GLY A 189 5.95 -11.71 15.34
C GLY A 189 6.71 -11.37 14.05
N ARG A 190 8.05 -11.26 14.09
CA ARG A 190 8.91 -11.13 12.89
C ARG A 190 9.50 -12.45 12.49
#